data_AF-A0A432P794-F1
#
_entry.id   AF-A0A432P794-F1
#
_cell.length_a   1.000
_cell.length_b   1.000
_cell.length_c   1.000
_cell.angle_alpha   90.00
_cell.angle_beta   90.00
_cell.angle_gamma   90.00
#
_symmetry.space_group_name_H-M   'P 1'
#
loop_
_entity.id
_entity.type
_entity.pdbx_description
1 polymer ?
#
loop_
_entity_poly.entity_id
_entity_poly.type
_entity_poly.pdbx_seq_one_letter_code
_entity_poly.pdbx_strand_id
1 'polypeptide(L)'
;MTPPVASEVTLDWTGPELLDVAEVQRADGDLLALDASGGISCVDLQSMAVRLLGTLALPRTSVENSNASLVIPRWRLCASADGAFAAVFFDGGRHGFVIRLDRFETTMQLDGGDYYEETVPFSICFITRNEKTILVHRTEWNRLDASDPQSGRLLTGRDLTPRENSERPPHYLDYFHGELRSSPSGSRLFDAGWVWHPVGIPRVFDVVAWLTANVWESEDGASVQWLSSREDWNFPACWIDDDRIALGGTGDWDDDEFETLAAPPGVRIVDVRHGTKAPDRKLWMNAEPQELFTDGRLLFAFHGVDTSVWSVASGSCVKMLEGFAATHYHLRRKELLELKPHRIRLLATTFW
;
A
#
# COMPACT_ATOMS: atom_id res chain seq x y z
N MET A 1 -31.66 24.34 -6.80
CA MET A 1 -30.27 24.52 -6.33
C MET A 1 -29.42 23.54 -7.09
N THR A 2 -28.58 24.02 -8.00
CA THR A 2 -27.56 23.21 -8.66
C THR A 2 -26.58 22.74 -7.58
N PRO A 3 -26.23 21.44 -7.50
CA PRO A 3 -25.22 21.00 -6.54
C PRO A 3 -23.90 21.73 -6.82
N PRO A 4 -23.10 22.04 -5.78
CA PRO A 4 -21.78 22.63 -5.98
C PRO A 4 -20.96 21.71 -6.87
N VAL A 5 -20.42 22.26 -7.97
CA VAL A 5 -19.48 21.56 -8.84
C VAL A 5 -18.25 21.25 -7.99
N ALA A 6 -17.77 20.01 -8.02
CA ALA A 6 -16.52 19.64 -7.36
C ALA A 6 -15.41 20.59 -7.81
N SER A 7 -14.76 21.26 -6.86
CA SER A 7 -13.66 22.16 -7.17
C SER A 7 -12.42 21.33 -7.49
N GLU A 8 -12.06 21.30 -8.77
CA GLU A 8 -10.76 20.81 -9.19
C GLU A 8 -9.72 21.91 -9.01
N VAL A 9 -8.60 21.58 -8.37
CA VAL A 9 -7.46 22.49 -8.18
C VAL A 9 -6.21 21.83 -8.72
N THR A 10 -5.26 22.62 -9.19
CA THR A 10 -4.00 22.13 -9.74
C THR A 10 -2.82 22.82 -9.06
N LEU A 11 -1.85 22.02 -8.63
CA LEU A 11 -0.51 22.46 -8.25
C LEU A 11 0.43 22.18 -9.43
N ASP A 12 0.96 23.22 -10.07
CA ASP A 12 2.03 23.05 -11.05
C ASP A 12 3.37 22.91 -10.33
N TRP A 13 4.16 21.90 -10.71
CA TRP A 13 5.42 21.57 -10.06
C TRP A 13 6.60 22.04 -10.91
N THR A 14 7.41 22.94 -10.35
CA THR A 14 8.54 23.58 -11.04
C THR A 14 9.88 22.87 -10.86
N GLY A 15 9.93 21.80 -10.06
CA GLY A 15 11.14 21.03 -9.79
C GLY A 15 11.37 19.88 -10.78
N PRO A 16 12.32 18.98 -10.47
CA PRO A 16 12.48 17.69 -11.15
C PRO A 16 11.18 16.89 -11.14
N GLU A 17 11.06 15.90 -12.04
CA GLU A 17 9.84 15.10 -12.17
C GLU A 17 9.43 14.47 -10.83
N LEU A 18 8.14 14.62 -10.48
CA LEU A 18 7.54 13.95 -9.34
C LEU A 18 7.51 12.43 -9.57
N LEU A 19 7.97 11.69 -8.58
CA LEU A 19 8.01 10.23 -8.59
C LEU A 19 6.87 9.63 -7.77
N ASP A 20 6.63 10.17 -6.57
CA ASP A 20 5.59 9.68 -5.67
C ASP A 20 5.17 10.73 -4.63
N VAL A 21 4.02 10.52 -3.98
CA VAL A 21 3.54 11.39 -2.90
C VAL A 21 2.99 10.58 -1.72
N ALA A 22 3.03 11.16 -0.52
CA ALA A 22 2.47 10.52 0.68
C ALA A 22 1.74 11.54 1.57
N GLU A 23 0.53 11.19 2.03
CA GLU A 23 -0.22 12.00 3.01
C GLU A 23 0.53 12.06 4.35
N VAL A 24 0.54 13.23 4.97
CA VAL A 24 1.10 13.46 6.30
C VAL A 24 0.25 14.45 7.10
N GLN A 25 0.38 14.42 8.42
CA GLN A 25 -0.18 15.45 9.30
C GLN A 25 0.95 16.28 9.90
N ARG A 26 1.40 17.32 9.18
CA ARG A 26 2.41 18.25 9.69
C ARG A 26 1.81 19.64 9.88
N ALA A 27 2.48 20.45 10.69
CA ALA A 27 2.09 21.86 10.87
C ALA A 27 2.40 22.72 9.63
N ASP A 28 3.29 22.24 8.76
CA ASP A 28 3.85 22.95 7.61
C ASP A 28 3.42 22.35 6.25
N GLY A 29 2.46 21.42 6.26
CA GLY A 29 1.84 20.84 5.06
C GLY A 29 1.19 19.48 5.34
N ASP A 30 0.47 18.97 4.35
CA ASP A 30 -0.36 17.76 4.42
C ASP A 30 0.02 16.69 3.39
N LEU A 31 0.97 16.99 2.51
CA LEU A 31 1.50 16.05 1.52
C LEU A 31 3.03 16.13 1.46
N LEU A 32 3.70 14.98 1.40
CA LEU A 32 5.10 14.87 0.99
C LEU A 32 5.17 14.52 -0.48
N ALA A 33 6.15 15.09 -1.19
CA ALA A 33 6.41 14.82 -2.59
C ALA A 33 7.88 14.41 -2.77
N LEU A 34 8.10 13.26 -3.40
CA LEU A 34 9.43 12.77 -3.83
C LEU A 34 9.63 13.13 -5.30
N ASP A 35 10.77 13.71 -5.63
CA ASP A 35 11.16 14.03 -7.01
C ASP A 35 12.35 13.21 -7.52
N ALA A 36 12.60 13.27 -8.82
CA ALA A 36 13.63 12.53 -9.54
C ALA A 36 15.07 12.87 -9.14
N SER A 37 15.29 13.98 -8.41
CA SER A 37 16.60 14.30 -7.82
C SER A 37 16.79 13.69 -6.43
N GLY A 38 15.77 13.00 -5.90
CA GLY A 38 15.71 12.53 -4.52
C GLY A 38 15.29 13.62 -3.53
N GLY A 39 14.77 14.74 -4.02
CA GLY A 39 14.21 15.80 -3.18
C GLY A 39 12.91 15.33 -2.53
N ILE A 40 12.78 15.57 -1.23
CA ILE A 40 11.52 15.39 -0.49
C ILE A 40 11.04 16.76 -0.06
N SER A 41 9.90 17.19 -0.61
CA SER A 41 9.27 18.44 -0.24
C SER A 41 7.99 18.20 0.54
N CYS A 42 7.67 19.10 1.47
CA CYS A 42 6.35 19.19 2.07
C CYS A 42 5.52 20.22 1.30
N VAL A 43 4.29 19.84 0.99
CA VAL A 43 3.31 20.65 0.27
C VAL A 43 2.15 20.92 1.22
N ASP A 44 1.81 22.19 1.38
CA ASP A 44 0.56 22.64 1.98
C ASP A 44 -0.47 22.75 0.85
N LEU A 45 -1.41 21.80 0.77
CA LEU A 45 -2.44 21.78 -0.27
C LEU A 45 -3.52 22.85 -0.07
N GLN A 46 -3.57 23.54 1.07
CA GLN A 46 -4.45 24.68 1.26
C GLN A 46 -3.85 25.95 0.65
N SER A 47 -2.57 26.24 0.93
CA SER A 47 -1.89 27.43 0.41
C SER A 47 -1.17 27.19 -0.91
N MET A 48 -1.09 25.93 -1.37
CA MET A 48 -0.25 25.48 -2.49
C MET A 48 1.24 25.80 -2.31
N ALA A 49 1.69 25.96 -1.06
CA ALA A 49 3.09 26.24 -0.77
C ALA A 49 3.89 24.94 -0.80
N VAL A 50 5.06 24.98 -1.45
CA VAL A 50 5.99 23.85 -1.52
C VAL A 50 7.27 24.23 -0.80
N ARG A 51 7.75 23.38 0.10
CA ARG A 51 9.00 23.56 0.83
C ARG A 51 9.84 22.29 0.79
N LEU A 52 11.03 22.38 0.21
CA LEU A 52 12.01 21.31 0.26
C LEU A 52 12.47 21.05 1.71
N LEU A 53 12.37 19.79 2.15
CA LEU A 53 12.86 19.34 3.46
C LEU A 53 14.33 18.94 3.38
N GLY A 54 14.71 18.30 2.27
CA GLY A 54 16.07 17.90 1.97
C GLY A 54 16.13 16.97 0.76
N THR A 55 17.33 16.48 0.46
CA THR A 55 17.59 15.63 -0.70
C THR A 55 18.37 14.39 -0.29
N LEU A 56 17.94 13.24 -0.78
CA LEU A 56 18.56 11.94 -0.61
C LEU A 56 19.24 11.54 -1.93
N ALA A 57 20.39 10.85 -1.86
CA ALA A 57 20.96 10.25 -3.06
C ALA A 57 20.19 8.98 -3.40
N LEU A 58 19.43 8.98 -4.50
CA LEU A 58 18.77 7.79 -5.03
C LEU A 58 19.79 6.92 -5.78
N PRO A 59 20.11 5.71 -5.29
CA PRO A 59 20.97 4.79 -6.02
C PRO A 59 20.40 4.47 -7.40
N ARG A 60 21.27 4.17 -8.36
CA ARG A 60 20.81 3.57 -9.62
C ARG A 60 20.32 2.16 -9.31
N THR A 61 19.09 1.89 -9.68
CA THR A 61 18.47 0.56 -9.57
C THR A 61 18.30 -0.01 -10.96
N SER A 62 18.55 -1.31 -11.09
CA SER A 62 18.32 -2.07 -12.32
C SER A 62 17.55 -3.33 -11.94
N VAL A 63 16.49 -3.63 -12.69
CA VAL A 63 15.76 -4.89 -12.54
C VAL A 63 16.26 -5.83 -13.61
N GLU A 64 16.92 -6.92 -13.19
CA GLU A 64 17.55 -7.87 -14.11
C GLU A 64 16.52 -8.64 -14.95
N ASN A 65 15.30 -8.84 -14.43
CA ASN A 65 14.23 -9.63 -15.07
C ASN A 65 12.87 -8.90 -15.13
N SER A 66 12.80 -7.72 -15.76
CA SER A 66 11.55 -6.92 -15.81
C SER A 66 10.36 -7.63 -16.45
N ASN A 67 10.60 -8.61 -17.33
CA ASN A 67 9.53 -9.31 -18.07
C ASN A 67 8.87 -10.44 -17.27
N ALA A 68 9.41 -10.79 -16.09
CA ALA A 68 8.88 -11.84 -15.22
C ALA A 68 8.10 -11.29 -14.02
N SER A 69 8.04 -9.95 -13.86
CA SER A 69 7.43 -9.30 -12.71
C SER A 69 6.18 -8.51 -13.10
N LEU A 70 5.13 -8.66 -12.30
CA LEU A 70 3.92 -7.81 -12.35
C LEU A 70 4.14 -6.44 -11.70
N VAL A 71 5.35 -6.16 -11.21
CA VAL A 71 5.69 -4.94 -10.47
C VAL A 71 6.35 -3.94 -11.40
N ILE A 72 5.85 -2.71 -11.41
CA ILE A 72 6.46 -1.59 -12.12
C ILE A 72 7.62 -1.06 -11.29
N PRO A 73 8.89 -1.18 -11.75
CA PRO A 73 10.04 -0.74 -10.96
C PRO A 73 10.10 0.78 -10.84
N ARG A 74 10.02 1.30 -9.63
CA ARG A 74 10.06 2.75 -9.37
C ARG A 74 10.40 3.07 -7.92
N TRP A 75 10.92 4.28 -7.71
CA TRP A 75 11.02 4.83 -6.36
C TRP A 75 9.64 5.21 -5.85
N ARG A 76 9.40 4.85 -4.60
CA ARG A 76 8.17 5.10 -3.86
C ARG A 76 8.44 5.89 -2.60
N LEU A 77 7.39 6.52 -2.10
CA LEU A 77 7.39 7.26 -0.85
C LEU A 77 6.23 6.76 0.02
N CYS A 78 6.50 6.42 1.27
CA CYS A 78 5.47 6.33 2.29
C CYS A 78 5.88 7.14 3.53
N ALA A 79 4.91 7.56 4.32
CA ALA A 79 5.17 8.44 5.45
C ALA A 79 4.41 7.98 6.70
N SER A 80 4.97 8.31 7.86
CA SER A 80 4.23 8.16 9.11
C SER A 80 3.11 9.20 9.17
N ALA A 81 1.98 8.84 9.78
CA ALA A 81 0.79 9.69 9.81
C ALA A 81 1.07 11.06 10.47
N ASP A 82 1.93 11.11 11.49
CA ASP A 82 2.40 12.34 12.16
C ASP A 82 3.40 13.16 11.33
N GLY A 83 3.82 12.65 10.17
CA GLY A 83 4.84 13.24 9.30
C GLY A 83 6.20 13.39 9.96
N ALA A 84 6.52 12.63 11.00
CA ALA A 84 7.84 12.63 11.63
C ALA A 84 8.88 11.84 10.81
N PHE A 85 8.43 10.79 10.11
CA PHE A 85 9.27 9.90 9.31
C PHE A 85 8.72 9.74 7.90
N ALA A 86 9.63 9.54 6.95
CA ALA A 86 9.31 9.04 5.61
C ALA A 86 10.21 7.85 5.29
N ALA A 87 9.70 6.91 4.50
CA ALA A 87 10.51 5.88 3.87
C ALA A 87 10.53 6.08 2.36
N VAL A 88 11.72 6.01 1.77
CA VAL A 88 11.94 6.02 0.33
C VAL A 88 12.54 4.68 -0.07
N PHE A 89 11.89 3.97 -0.97
CA PHE A 89 12.23 2.59 -1.32
C PHE A 89 11.97 2.33 -2.79
N PHE A 90 12.56 1.27 -3.34
CA PHE A 90 12.40 0.91 -4.74
C PHE A 90 11.54 -0.35 -4.88
N ASP A 91 10.39 -0.21 -5.54
CA ASP A 91 9.55 -1.35 -5.91
C ASP A 91 10.28 -2.24 -6.92
N GLY A 92 10.20 -3.57 -6.73
CA GLY A 92 10.97 -4.53 -7.51
C GLY A 92 12.47 -4.53 -7.19
N GLY A 93 12.88 -4.03 -6.02
CA GLY A 93 14.25 -4.14 -5.51
C GLY A 93 14.28 -4.31 -3.99
N ARG A 94 15.48 -4.47 -3.42
CA ARG A 94 15.65 -4.83 -2.00
C ARG A 94 16.07 -3.71 -1.05
N HIS A 95 16.20 -2.48 -1.54
CA HIS A 95 16.77 -1.39 -0.74
C HIS A 95 15.82 -0.21 -0.56
N GLY A 96 16.00 0.47 0.57
CA GLY A 96 15.32 1.72 0.90
C GLY A 96 15.95 2.42 2.09
N PHE A 97 15.37 3.54 2.48
CA PHE A 97 15.84 4.40 3.55
C PHE A 97 14.67 4.88 4.38
N VAL A 98 14.89 5.04 5.69
CA VAL A 98 13.95 5.73 6.58
C VAL A 98 14.60 7.03 7.02
N ILE A 99 13.86 8.12 6.90
CA ILE A 99 14.34 9.49 7.12
C ILE A 99 13.49 10.12 8.20
N ARG A 100 14.15 10.64 9.23
CA ARG A 100 13.54 11.55 10.20
C ARG A 100 13.47 12.96 9.58
N LEU A 101 12.26 13.49 9.43
CA LEU A 101 11.99 14.66 8.60
C LEU A 101 12.29 16.02 9.26
N ASP A 102 12.37 16.10 10.59
CA ASP A 102 12.66 17.36 11.29
C ASP A 102 14.09 17.86 11.07
N ARG A 103 15.04 16.94 10.95
CA ARG A 103 16.48 17.17 10.73
C ARG A 103 16.97 16.65 9.39
N PHE A 104 16.09 15.99 8.64
CA PHE A 104 16.40 15.30 7.40
C PHE A 104 17.58 14.31 7.55
N GLU A 105 17.41 13.37 8.48
CA GLU A 105 18.45 12.40 8.84
C GLU A 105 18.00 10.98 8.53
N THR A 106 18.81 10.22 7.79
CA THR A 106 18.58 8.79 7.59
C THR A 106 18.78 8.03 8.89
N THR A 107 17.72 7.45 9.43
CA THR A 107 17.74 6.66 10.68
C THR A 107 17.86 5.17 10.42
N MET A 108 17.47 4.70 9.24
CA MET A 108 17.61 3.29 8.84
C MET A 108 17.98 3.16 7.37
N GLN A 109 18.80 2.16 7.07
CA GLN A 109 18.93 1.59 5.73
C GLN A 109 18.17 0.27 5.72
N LEU A 110 17.33 0.08 4.70
CA LEU A 110 16.48 -1.08 4.57
C LEU A 110 17.12 -2.08 3.61
N ASP A 111 17.06 -3.34 4.01
CA ASP A 111 17.41 -4.47 3.19
C ASP A 111 16.32 -5.54 3.35
N GLY A 112 15.68 -5.90 2.23
CA GLY A 112 14.59 -6.87 2.18
C GLY A 112 15.00 -8.28 1.74
N GLY A 113 16.30 -8.55 1.56
CA GLY A 113 16.81 -9.81 0.98
C GLY A 113 16.88 -9.80 -0.56
N ASP A 114 17.63 -10.73 -1.15
CA ASP A 114 17.91 -10.86 -2.60
C ASP A 114 17.29 -12.09 -3.28
N TYR A 115 16.34 -12.74 -2.62
CA TYR A 115 15.68 -13.89 -3.22
C TYR A 115 14.41 -13.46 -3.93
N TYR A 116 14.50 -13.29 -5.25
CA TYR A 116 13.41 -12.90 -6.15
C TYR A 116 12.67 -11.61 -5.71
N GLU A 117 13.41 -10.64 -5.16
CA GLU A 117 12.86 -9.38 -4.66
C GLU A 117 12.17 -8.56 -5.76
N GLU A 118 12.50 -8.80 -7.02
CA GLU A 118 11.95 -8.10 -8.17
C GLU A 118 10.49 -8.48 -8.46
N THR A 119 10.03 -9.61 -7.92
CA THR A 119 8.67 -10.14 -8.16
C THR A 119 7.60 -9.42 -7.36
N VAL A 120 7.99 -8.64 -6.35
CA VAL A 120 7.06 -7.97 -5.42
C VAL A 120 7.47 -6.50 -5.19
N PRO A 121 6.51 -5.60 -4.92
CA PRO A 121 6.84 -4.27 -4.42
C PRO A 121 7.59 -4.39 -3.10
N PHE A 122 8.24 -3.31 -2.66
CA PHE A 122 8.90 -3.36 -1.36
C PHE A 122 7.85 -3.38 -0.26
N SER A 123 7.79 -4.46 0.51
CA SER A 123 6.81 -4.62 1.59
C SER A 123 7.16 -3.67 2.73
N ILE A 124 6.42 -2.55 2.83
CA ILE A 124 6.65 -1.52 3.85
C ILE A 124 5.39 -0.70 4.11
N CYS A 125 5.14 -0.38 5.38
CA CYS A 125 4.16 0.63 5.75
C CYS A 125 4.46 1.20 7.16
N PHE A 126 3.95 2.39 7.43
CA PHE A 126 3.90 2.91 8.79
C PHE A 126 2.55 2.60 9.45
N ILE A 127 2.60 2.27 10.72
CA ILE A 127 1.43 2.15 11.59
C ILE A 127 1.61 3.02 12.84
N THR A 128 0.52 3.45 13.44
CA THR A 128 0.53 4.15 14.72
C THR A 128 -0.16 3.30 15.78
N ARG A 129 0.53 3.00 16.88
CA ARG A 129 -0.01 2.20 17.99
C ARG A 129 0.40 2.82 19.31
N ASN A 130 -0.57 3.07 20.19
CA ASN A 130 -0.33 3.73 21.49
C ASN A 130 0.50 5.01 21.35
N GLU A 131 0.14 5.85 20.38
CA GLU A 131 0.82 7.11 20.04
C GLU A 131 2.29 6.95 19.56
N LYS A 132 2.71 5.72 19.25
CA LYS A 132 4.04 5.43 18.70
C LYS A 132 3.95 5.05 17.24
N THR A 133 4.77 5.70 16.43
CA THR A 133 5.02 5.32 15.04
C THR A 133 5.90 4.07 15.01
N ILE A 134 5.45 3.07 14.26
CA ILE A 134 6.15 1.81 14.04
C ILE A 134 6.26 1.60 12.53
N LEU A 135 7.43 1.16 12.09
CA LEU A 135 7.66 0.76 10.70
C LEU A 135 7.50 -0.75 10.58
N VAL A 136 6.57 -1.20 9.74
CA VAL A 136 6.54 -2.60 9.30
C VAL A 136 7.26 -2.67 7.97
N HIS A 137 8.23 -3.57 7.83
CA HIS A 137 8.96 -3.74 6.59
C HIS A 137 9.47 -5.16 6.42
N ARG A 138 9.75 -5.57 5.17
CA ARG A 138 10.50 -6.79 4.93
C ARG A 138 11.95 -6.67 5.40
N THR A 139 12.47 -7.75 5.95
CA THR A 139 13.87 -7.90 6.40
C THR A 139 14.58 -9.08 5.73
N GLU A 140 13.80 -10.00 5.15
CA GLU A 140 14.21 -11.11 4.29
C GLU A 140 13.09 -11.35 3.29
N TRP A 141 13.36 -12.13 2.23
CA TRP A 141 12.41 -12.36 1.13
C TRP A 141 11.03 -12.88 1.58
N ASN A 142 10.99 -13.67 2.66
CA ASN A 142 9.80 -14.24 3.26
C ASN A 142 9.57 -13.80 4.71
N ARG A 143 10.05 -12.61 5.08
CA ARG A 143 9.87 -12.10 6.44
C ARG A 143 9.46 -10.65 6.49
N LEU A 144 8.49 -10.38 7.37
CA LEU A 144 8.21 -9.05 7.89
C LEU A 144 8.71 -8.91 9.31
N ASP A 145 9.16 -7.70 9.62
CA ASP A 145 9.44 -7.25 10.97
C ASP A 145 8.84 -5.87 11.23
N ALA A 146 8.58 -5.59 12.51
CA ALA A 146 8.25 -4.27 13.00
C ALA A 146 9.49 -3.65 13.67
N SER A 147 9.81 -2.42 13.31
CA SER A 147 10.95 -1.66 13.83
C SER A 147 10.51 -0.32 14.39
N ASP A 148 11.26 0.15 15.39
CA ASP A 148 11.22 1.55 15.80
C ASP A 148 11.95 2.39 14.72
N PRO A 149 11.26 3.29 13.99
CA PRO A 149 11.85 4.04 12.88
C PRO A 149 12.92 5.03 13.32
N GLN A 150 12.96 5.41 14.60
CA GLN A 150 13.97 6.32 15.14
C GLN A 150 15.31 5.62 15.37
N SER A 151 15.26 4.39 15.87
CA SER A 151 16.47 3.68 16.32
C SER A 151 16.86 2.49 15.43
N GLY A 152 15.95 2.05 14.55
CA GLY A 152 16.09 0.80 13.80
C GLY A 152 15.96 -0.46 14.66
N ARG A 153 15.61 -0.32 15.95
CA ARG A 153 15.47 -1.47 16.85
C ARG A 153 14.25 -2.30 16.45
N LEU A 154 14.47 -3.59 16.19
CA LEU A 154 13.40 -4.57 15.99
C LEU A 154 12.52 -4.68 17.23
N LEU A 155 11.22 -4.54 17.03
CA LEU A 155 10.16 -4.75 18.02
C LEU A 155 9.65 -6.19 17.98
N THR A 156 9.80 -6.87 16.84
CA THR A 156 9.47 -8.28 16.62
C THR A 156 10.73 -9.13 16.47
N GLY A 157 11.86 -8.67 17.03
CA GLY A 157 13.11 -9.43 17.02
C GLY A 157 12.94 -10.79 17.67
N ARG A 158 13.44 -11.84 17.00
CA ARG A 158 13.24 -13.24 17.40
C ARG A 158 14.41 -14.09 16.92
N ASP A 159 14.68 -15.19 17.61
CA ASP A 159 15.76 -16.11 17.26
C ASP A 159 15.39 -16.93 16.03
N LEU A 160 16.29 -16.96 15.06
CA LEU A 160 16.07 -17.63 13.78
C LEU A 160 16.78 -18.97 13.80
N THR A 161 16.02 -20.05 13.59
CA THR A 161 16.61 -21.36 13.35
C THR A 161 17.03 -21.41 11.88
N PRO A 162 18.33 -21.58 11.56
CA PRO A 162 18.77 -21.74 10.18
C PRO A 162 18.15 -22.98 9.55
N ARG A 163 18.00 -22.95 8.23
CA ARG A 163 17.59 -24.14 7.48
C ARG A 163 18.76 -25.14 7.44
N GLU A 164 18.63 -26.27 8.12
CA GLU A 164 19.61 -27.37 8.08
C GLU A 164 19.09 -28.53 7.23
N ASN A 165 19.94 -29.14 6.39
CA ASN A 165 19.67 -30.40 5.68
C ASN A 165 18.30 -30.49 4.97
N SER A 166 17.86 -29.40 4.33
CA SER A 166 16.57 -29.27 3.64
C SER A 166 15.32 -29.28 4.53
N GLU A 167 15.44 -29.50 5.84
CA GLU A 167 14.32 -29.40 6.78
C GLU A 167 13.90 -27.95 6.95
N ARG A 168 12.58 -27.69 6.90
CA ARG A 168 12.02 -26.36 7.10
C ARG A 168 12.07 -26.05 8.60
N PRO A 169 12.70 -24.93 9.03
CA PRO A 169 12.71 -24.55 10.43
C PRO A 169 11.29 -24.25 10.94
N PRO A 170 11.07 -24.22 12.27
CA PRO A 170 9.82 -23.72 12.84
C PRO A 170 9.47 -22.34 12.27
N HIS A 171 8.17 -22.10 12.03
CA HIS A 171 7.65 -20.86 11.47
C HIS A 171 8.19 -20.51 10.08
N TYR A 172 8.73 -21.50 9.33
CA TYR A 172 9.11 -21.30 7.93
C TYR A 172 7.88 -21.00 7.08
N LEU A 173 7.89 -19.84 6.42
CA LEU A 173 6.85 -19.40 5.51
C LEU A 173 7.41 -19.35 4.08
N ASP A 174 6.78 -20.06 3.14
CA ASP A 174 7.18 -20.09 1.72
C ASP A 174 6.35 -19.05 0.93
N TYR A 175 6.53 -17.77 1.25
CA TYR A 175 5.65 -16.68 0.84
C TYR A 175 6.46 -15.42 0.56
N PHE A 176 6.20 -14.79 -0.58
CA PHE A 176 6.76 -13.49 -0.93
C PHE A 176 5.81 -12.41 -0.48
N HIS A 177 6.23 -11.58 0.47
CA HIS A 177 5.42 -10.46 0.94
C HIS A 177 5.24 -9.42 -0.16
N GLY A 178 3.99 -8.99 -0.37
CA GLY A 178 3.63 -8.03 -1.40
C GLY A 178 3.50 -6.61 -0.85
N GLU A 179 2.61 -5.84 -1.45
CA GLU A 179 2.23 -4.53 -0.93
C GLU A 179 1.55 -4.67 0.44
N LEU A 180 1.96 -3.83 1.39
CA LEU A 180 1.39 -3.81 2.73
C LEU A 180 0.43 -2.63 2.88
N ARG A 181 -0.79 -2.89 3.37
CA ARG A 181 -1.75 -1.83 3.70
C ARG A 181 -2.30 -2.02 5.11
N SER A 182 -2.15 -1.00 5.94
CA SER A 182 -2.74 -0.99 7.28
C SER A 182 -4.23 -0.64 7.23
N SER A 183 -5.01 -1.33 8.06
CA SER A 183 -6.38 -0.90 8.37
C SER A 183 -6.39 0.53 8.94
N PRO A 184 -7.52 1.27 8.86
CA PRO A 184 -7.57 2.66 9.33
C PRO A 184 -7.12 2.87 10.78
N SER A 185 -7.40 1.92 11.68
CA SER A 185 -6.93 1.96 13.07
C SER A 185 -5.50 1.43 13.27
N GLY A 186 -4.90 0.83 12.24
CA GLY A 186 -3.63 0.12 12.32
C GLY A 186 -3.69 -1.18 13.14
N SER A 187 -4.89 -1.72 13.38
CA SER A 187 -5.08 -2.97 14.16
C SER A 187 -4.82 -4.24 13.34
N ARG A 188 -5.03 -4.17 12.02
CA ARG A 188 -4.76 -5.23 11.06
C ARG A 188 -3.84 -4.76 9.96
N LEU A 189 -3.08 -5.70 9.42
CA LEU A 189 -2.27 -5.52 8.22
C LEU A 189 -2.80 -6.42 7.11
N PHE A 190 -2.91 -5.86 5.91
CA PHE A 190 -3.09 -6.59 4.67
C PHE A 190 -1.76 -6.76 3.96
N ASP A 191 -1.52 -7.94 3.42
CA ASP A 191 -0.32 -8.34 2.69
C ASP A 191 -0.73 -8.97 1.36
N ALA A 192 -0.37 -8.32 0.25
CA ALA A 192 -0.76 -8.68 -1.12
C ALA A 192 0.21 -9.68 -1.79
N GLY A 193 0.82 -10.56 -1.00
CA GLY A 193 1.87 -11.46 -1.43
C GLY A 193 1.42 -12.71 -2.20
N TRP A 194 2.38 -13.56 -2.52
CA TRP A 194 2.20 -14.74 -3.38
C TRP A 194 3.07 -15.93 -2.95
N VAL A 195 2.75 -17.12 -3.46
CA VAL A 195 3.50 -18.38 -3.21
C VAL A 195 3.86 -19.08 -4.51
N TRP A 196 4.92 -19.90 -4.48
CA TRP A 196 5.37 -20.69 -5.64
C TRP A 196 4.25 -21.47 -6.34
N HIS A 197 4.36 -21.57 -7.68
CA HIS A 197 3.30 -21.86 -8.68
C HIS A 197 2.46 -20.64 -9.06
N PRO A 198 3.14 -19.52 -9.35
CA PRO A 198 2.85 -18.22 -8.77
C PRO A 198 1.36 -17.93 -8.55
N VAL A 199 0.89 -18.16 -7.33
CA VAL A 199 -0.50 -17.89 -6.89
C VAL A 199 -0.48 -16.70 -5.95
N GLY A 200 -1.24 -15.66 -6.26
CA GLY A 200 -1.50 -14.56 -5.35
C GLY A 200 -2.34 -15.03 -4.18
N ILE A 201 -1.84 -14.77 -2.98
CA ILE A 201 -2.52 -15.13 -1.74
C ILE A 201 -2.54 -13.90 -0.82
N PRO A 202 -3.41 -12.92 -1.12
CA PRO A 202 -3.72 -11.85 -0.19
C PRO A 202 -4.13 -12.41 1.17
N ARG A 203 -3.54 -11.85 2.22
CA ARG A 203 -3.83 -12.24 3.60
C ARG A 203 -3.93 -11.05 4.52
N VAL A 204 -4.55 -11.26 5.67
CA VAL A 204 -4.58 -10.31 6.77
C VAL A 204 -4.16 -10.96 8.07
N PHE A 205 -3.61 -10.18 8.99
CA PHE A 205 -3.29 -10.63 10.33
C PHE A 205 -3.39 -9.48 11.34
N ASP A 206 -3.50 -9.84 12.62
CA ASP A 206 -3.66 -8.91 13.73
C ASP A 206 -2.30 -8.35 14.19
N VAL A 207 -2.16 -7.04 14.08
CA VAL A 207 -0.93 -6.32 14.44
C VAL A 207 -0.73 -6.28 15.95
N VAL A 208 -1.80 -6.31 16.74
CA VAL A 208 -1.74 -6.28 18.20
C VAL A 208 -1.19 -7.60 18.72
N ALA A 209 -1.73 -8.72 18.24
CA ALA A 209 -1.24 -10.05 18.54
C ALA A 209 0.24 -10.16 18.16
N TRP A 210 0.61 -9.66 16.98
CA TRP A 210 1.99 -9.68 16.51
C TRP A 210 2.96 -8.93 17.44
N LEU A 211 2.63 -7.68 17.79
CA LEU A 211 3.51 -6.82 18.56
C LEU A 211 3.56 -7.13 20.06
N THR A 212 2.62 -7.91 20.59
CA THR A 212 2.47 -8.05 22.05
C THR A 212 2.42 -9.48 22.57
N ALA A 213 2.00 -10.45 21.75
CA ALA A 213 1.74 -11.81 22.21
C ALA A 213 2.54 -12.87 21.44
N ASN A 214 2.67 -12.71 20.12
CA ASN A 214 3.32 -13.68 19.26
C ASN A 214 4.18 -12.99 18.22
N VAL A 215 5.50 -13.03 18.40
CA VAL A 215 6.42 -12.42 17.43
C VAL A 215 6.32 -13.08 16.05
N TRP A 216 5.85 -14.33 15.93
CA TRP A 216 5.66 -15.09 14.67
C TRP A 216 4.28 -14.92 14.02
N GLU A 217 3.49 -13.93 14.46
CA GLU A 217 2.11 -13.79 14.02
C GLU A 217 1.97 -13.58 12.50
N SER A 218 2.93 -12.90 11.86
CA SER A 218 2.95 -12.69 10.41
C SER A 218 3.24 -13.96 9.60
N GLU A 219 3.79 -14.99 10.23
CA GLU A 219 4.21 -16.23 9.57
C GLU A 219 3.11 -17.29 9.64
N ASP A 220 2.79 -17.73 10.86
CA ASP A 220 1.82 -18.80 11.13
C ASP A 220 0.93 -18.49 12.35
N GLY A 221 0.77 -17.20 12.65
CA GLY A 221 -0.09 -16.71 13.72
C GLY A 221 -1.54 -17.16 13.61
N ALA A 222 -2.20 -17.26 14.77
CA ALA A 222 -3.59 -17.71 14.84
C ALA A 222 -4.60 -16.73 14.22
N SER A 223 -4.22 -15.45 14.06
CA SER A 223 -5.04 -14.43 13.42
C SER A 223 -4.88 -14.36 11.90
N VAL A 224 -3.90 -15.08 11.32
CA VAL A 224 -3.66 -15.06 9.87
C VAL A 224 -4.88 -15.61 9.14
N GLN A 225 -5.39 -14.83 8.18
CA GLN A 225 -6.48 -15.23 7.31
C GLN A 225 -6.07 -15.07 5.86
N TRP A 226 -6.23 -16.15 5.10
CA TRP A 226 -6.02 -16.22 3.66
C TRP A 226 -7.33 -15.78 3.00
N LEU A 227 -7.31 -14.67 2.26
CA LEU A 227 -8.55 -14.04 1.78
C LEU A 227 -9.05 -14.66 0.49
N SER A 228 -8.14 -14.90 -0.46
CA SER A 228 -8.45 -15.55 -1.74
C SER A 228 -7.16 -16.05 -2.36
N SER A 229 -7.18 -17.21 -3.02
CA SER A 229 -6.17 -17.59 -4.01
C SER A 229 -6.52 -16.96 -5.36
N ARG A 230 -5.53 -16.57 -6.16
CA ARG A 230 -5.73 -15.99 -7.49
C ARG A 230 -4.55 -16.31 -8.42
N GLU A 231 -4.86 -16.33 -9.71
CA GLU A 231 -3.84 -16.20 -10.75
C GLU A 231 -3.24 -14.79 -10.59
N ASP A 232 -1.92 -14.63 -10.73
CA ASP A 232 -1.22 -13.37 -10.48
C ASP A 232 -1.30 -12.83 -9.03
N TRP A 233 -0.64 -11.71 -8.73
CA TRP A 233 -0.56 -11.10 -7.38
C TRP A 233 -0.41 -9.58 -7.43
N ASN A 234 -0.35 -8.92 -6.26
CA ASN A 234 -0.37 -7.46 -6.12
C ASN A 234 -1.64 -6.79 -6.70
N PHE A 235 -2.79 -7.43 -6.54
CA PHE A 235 -4.06 -6.86 -6.98
C PHE A 235 -4.43 -5.59 -6.20
N PRO A 236 -5.14 -4.66 -6.86
CA PRO A 236 -5.63 -3.45 -6.20
C PRO A 236 -6.47 -3.79 -4.98
N ALA A 237 -6.13 -3.18 -3.85
CA ALA A 237 -6.82 -3.43 -2.59
C ALA A 237 -6.90 -2.17 -1.73
N CYS A 238 -7.99 -1.96 -1.00
CA CYS A 238 -8.03 -0.91 0.03
C CYS A 238 -8.95 -1.28 1.18
N TRP A 239 -8.57 -0.91 2.40
CA TRP A 239 -9.43 -1.06 3.57
C TRP A 239 -10.57 -0.05 3.52
N ILE A 240 -11.80 -0.52 3.59
CA ILE A 240 -13.01 0.31 3.74
C ILE A 240 -13.13 0.77 5.19
N ASP A 241 -12.89 -0.16 6.12
CA ASP A 241 -12.79 0.07 7.57
C ASP A 241 -11.90 -1.03 8.18
N ASP A 242 -11.88 -1.16 9.51
CA ASP A 242 -11.04 -2.16 10.19
C ASP A 242 -11.49 -3.62 10.01
N ASP A 243 -12.69 -3.84 9.48
CA ASP A 243 -13.31 -5.16 9.33
C ASP A 243 -13.57 -5.53 7.86
N ARG A 244 -13.46 -4.58 6.93
CA ARG A 244 -13.82 -4.78 5.53
C ARG A 244 -12.74 -4.27 4.59
N ILE A 245 -12.36 -5.12 3.65
CA ILE A 245 -11.39 -4.80 2.60
C ILE A 245 -12.02 -4.99 1.21
N ALA A 246 -11.74 -4.05 0.32
CA ALA A 246 -12.04 -4.14 -1.11
C ALA A 246 -10.85 -4.75 -1.84
N LEU A 247 -11.08 -5.78 -2.65
CA LEU A 247 -10.10 -6.45 -3.51
C LEU A 247 -10.57 -6.37 -4.97
N GLY A 248 -9.75 -5.85 -5.88
CA GLY A 248 -10.03 -5.81 -7.32
C GLY A 248 -10.12 -7.21 -7.92
N GLY A 249 -11.00 -7.44 -8.90
CA GLY A 249 -11.31 -8.74 -9.48
C GLY A 249 -12.40 -9.51 -8.73
N THR A 250 -13.32 -10.15 -9.48
CA THR A 250 -14.48 -10.87 -8.93
C THR A 250 -14.47 -12.39 -9.17
N GLY A 251 -13.51 -12.90 -9.95
CA GLY A 251 -13.38 -14.30 -10.34
C GLY A 251 -13.00 -15.21 -9.19
N ASP A 252 -13.78 -16.26 -8.97
CA ASP A 252 -13.49 -17.23 -7.90
C ASP A 252 -12.35 -18.17 -8.34
N TRP A 253 -11.61 -18.71 -7.38
CA TRP A 253 -10.47 -19.59 -7.66
C TRP A 253 -10.94 -21.03 -7.85
N ASP A 254 -10.42 -21.69 -8.88
CA ASP A 254 -10.60 -23.12 -9.11
C ASP A 254 -9.37 -23.89 -8.58
N ASP A 255 -9.57 -24.62 -7.49
CA ASP A 255 -8.51 -25.42 -6.85
C ASP A 255 -8.09 -26.64 -7.70
N ASP A 256 -8.98 -27.15 -8.57
CA ASP A 256 -8.68 -28.30 -9.40
C ASP A 256 -7.87 -27.90 -10.64
N GLU A 257 -8.20 -26.74 -11.23
CA GLU A 257 -7.55 -26.21 -12.43
C GLU A 257 -6.36 -25.28 -12.12
N PHE A 258 -6.21 -24.84 -10.86
CA PHE A 258 -5.21 -23.86 -10.43
C PHE A 258 -5.28 -22.54 -11.23
N GLU A 259 -6.49 -22.08 -11.52
CA GLU A 259 -6.73 -20.85 -12.26
C GLU A 259 -7.89 -20.03 -11.68
N THR A 260 -7.96 -18.75 -12.06
CA THR A 260 -9.09 -17.90 -11.67
C THR A 260 -10.20 -18.02 -12.71
N LEU A 261 -11.40 -18.41 -12.26
CA LEU A 261 -12.56 -18.52 -13.12
C LEU A 261 -12.90 -17.16 -13.74
N ALA A 262 -13.12 -17.17 -15.05
CA ALA A 262 -13.52 -15.99 -15.80
C ALA A 262 -14.79 -15.37 -15.20
N ALA A 263 -14.72 -14.09 -14.82
CA ALA A 263 -15.83 -13.36 -14.23
C ALA A 263 -15.88 -11.92 -14.75
N PRO A 264 -17.05 -11.25 -14.67
CA PRO A 264 -17.15 -9.85 -15.03
C PRO A 264 -16.25 -8.96 -14.16
N PRO A 265 -15.74 -7.84 -14.68
CA PRO A 265 -14.88 -6.97 -13.92
C PRO A 265 -15.52 -6.42 -12.65
N GLY A 266 -14.70 -6.14 -11.63
CA GLY A 266 -15.24 -5.49 -10.44
C GLY A 266 -14.39 -5.63 -9.19
N VAL A 267 -15.05 -5.53 -8.05
CA VAL A 267 -14.43 -5.56 -6.73
C VAL A 267 -15.18 -6.52 -5.81
N ARG A 268 -14.45 -7.30 -5.03
CA ARG A 268 -14.97 -8.06 -3.89
C ARG A 268 -14.77 -7.26 -2.61
N ILE A 269 -15.82 -7.15 -1.80
CA ILE A 269 -15.77 -6.63 -0.44
C ILE A 269 -15.82 -7.83 0.51
N VAL A 270 -14.71 -8.05 1.20
CA VAL A 270 -14.49 -9.15 2.14
C VAL A 270 -14.65 -8.64 3.57
N ASP A 271 -15.43 -9.33 4.40
CA ASP A 271 -15.55 -9.07 5.84
C ASP A 271 -14.62 -10.00 6.62
N VAL A 272 -13.48 -9.47 7.08
CA VAL A 272 -12.40 -10.27 7.69
C VAL A 272 -12.72 -10.77 9.10
N ARG A 273 -13.87 -10.41 9.67
CA ARG A 273 -14.32 -11.00 10.96
C ARG A 273 -14.85 -12.41 10.77
N HIS A 274 -15.40 -12.69 9.60
CA HIS A 274 -15.99 -13.98 9.27
C HIS A 274 -15.01 -14.89 8.54
N GLY A 275 -13.83 -14.36 8.15
CA GLY A 275 -12.91 -15.03 7.24
C GLY A 275 -13.63 -15.44 5.97
N THR A 276 -13.30 -16.62 5.44
CA THR A 276 -13.91 -17.18 4.22
C THR A 276 -15.31 -17.79 4.45
N LYS A 277 -15.90 -17.64 5.64
CA LYS A 277 -17.21 -18.26 5.98
C LYS A 277 -18.41 -17.50 5.43
N ALA A 278 -18.26 -16.21 5.15
CA ALA A 278 -19.31 -15.39 4.57
C ALA A 278 -19.00 -15.15 3.08
N PRO A 279 -20.00 -15.18 2.19
CA PRO A 279 -19.77 -14.86 0.80
C PRO A 279 -19.38 -13.38 0.66
N ASP A 280 -18.40 -13.13 -0.19
CA ASP A 280 -17.98 -11.79 -0.54
C ASP A 280 -19.10 -11.02 -1.23
N ARG A 281 -19.21 -9.73 -0.93
CA ARG A 281 -20.09 -8.85 -1.69
C ARG A 281 -19.36 -8.38 -2.95
N LYS A 282 -19.93 -8.65 -4.13
CA LYS A 282 -19.36 -8.25 -5.43
C LYS A 282 -19.95 -6.91 -5.90
N LEU A 283 -19.10 -5.99 -6.33
CA LEU A 283 -19.43 -4.74 -7.01
C LEU A 283 -18.98 -4.86 -8.47
N TRP A 284 -19.94 -5.01 -9.38
CA TRP A 284 -19.68 -5.19 -10.81
C TRP A 284 -19.33 -3.86 -11.47
N MET A 285 -18.25 -3.83 -12.25
CA MET A 285 -17.74 -2.65 -12.93
C MET A 285 -17.63 -2.90 -14.43
N ASN A 286 -17.42 -1.82 -15.19
CA ASN A 286 -17.27 -1.92 -16.65
C ASN A 286 -15.86 -2.37 -17.08
N ALA A 287 -14.87 -2.22 -16.21
CA ALA A 287 -13.48 -2.58 -16.42
C ALA A 287 -12.84 -3.00 -15.09
N GLU A 288 -11.75 -3.76 -15.15
CA GLU A 288 -11.03 -4.17 -13.93
C GLU A 288 -10.29 -2.96 -13.35
N PRO A 289 -10.43 -2.70 -12.04
CA PRO A 289 -9.69 -1.62 -11.41
C PRO A 289 -8.20 -1.94 -11.44
N GLN A 290 -7.40 -0.91 -11.68
CA GLN A 290 -5.92 -0.92 -11.59
C GLN A 290 -5.43 -0.33 -10.27
N GLU A 291 -6.24 0.50 -9.60
CA GLU A 291 -6.00 0.95 -8.23
C GLU A 291 -7.33 1.19 -7.51
N LEU A 292 -7.30 1.05 -6.18
CA LEU A 292 -8.46 1.26 -5.31
C LEU A 292 -8.14 2.22 -4.17
N PHE A 293 -9.06 3.13 -3.91
CA PHE A 293 -9.04 4.04 -2.77
C PHE A 293 -10.43 4.13 -2.12
N THR A 294 -10.51 4.59 -0.88
CA THR A 294 -11.80 4.76 -0.21
C THR A 294 -11.75 5.78 0.91
N ASP A 295 -12.90 6.39 1.19
CA ASP A 295 -13.15 7.22 2.38
C ASP A 295 -14.04 6.49 3.42
N GLY A 296 -14.22 5.17 3.24
CA GLY A 296 -15.11 4.30 4.02
C GLY A 296 -16.57 4.30 3.57
N ARG A 297 -17.01 5.32 2.81
CA ARG A 297 -18.37 5.43 2.28
C ARG A 297 -18.40 5.28 0.75
N LEU A 298 -17.42 5.84 0.07
CA LEU A 298 -17.19 5.77 -1.35
C LEU A 298 -15.96 4.90 -1.63
N LEU A 299 -16.07 4.09 -2.67
CA LEU A 299 -14.96 3.36 -3.28
C LEU A 299 -14.61 4.05 -4.60
N PHE A 300 -13.34 4.39 -4.76
CA PHE A 300 -12.79 5.00 -5.97
C PHE A 300 -11.97 3.92 -6.68
N ALA A 301 -12.36 3.61 -7.91
CA ALA A 301 -11.74 2.58 -8.74
C ALA A 301 -11.17 3.22 -10.01
N PHE A 302 -9.85 3.21 -10.12
CA PHE A 302 -9.11 3.72 -11.27
C PHE A 302 -9.00 2.64 -12.36
N HIS A 303 -9.26 3.02 -13.62
CA HIS A 303 -9.33 2.12 -14.77
C HIS A 303 -8.33 2.49 -15.89
N GLY A 304 -7.18 3.05 -15.53
CA GLY A 304 -6.13 3.46 -16.48
C GLY A 304 -6.23 4.91 -16.96
N VAL A 305 -7.42 5.39 -17.33
CA VAL A 305 -7.65 6.79 -17.75
C VAL A 305 -8.73 7.51 -16.94
N ASP A 306 -9.71 6.74 -16.46
CA ASP A 306 -10.87 7.24 -15.74
C ASP A 306 -10.90 6.70 -14.32
N THR A 307 -11.60 7.41 -13.44
CA THR A 307 -11.89 6.93 -12.08
C THR A 307 -13.39 6.84 -11.86
N SER A 308 -13.88 5.64 -11.57
CA SER A 308 -15.28 5.42 -11.19
C SER A 308 -15.46 5.53 -9.68
N VAL A 309 -16.61 6.08 -9.26
CA VAL A 309 -16.94 6.34 -7.86
C VAL A 309 -18.18 5.54 -7.49
N TRP A 310 -18.08 4.70 -6.46
CA TRP A 310 -19.10 3.76 -6.05
C TRP A 310 -19.53 3.98 -4.62
N SER A 311 -20.82 3.92 -4.35
CA SER A 311 -21.33 3.90 -2.98
C SER A 311 -21.04 2.52 -2.38
N VAL A 312 -20.26 2.46 -1.31
CA VAL A 312 -20.02 1.21 -0.57
C VAL A 312 -21.33 0.68 0.01
N ALA A 313 -22.25 1.56 0.42
CA ALA A 313 -23.53 1.15 1.00
C ALA A 313 -24.45 0.50 -0.06
N SER A 314 -24.74 1.18 -1.16
CA SER A 314 -25.70 0.67 -2.17
C SER A 314 -25.05 -0.23 -3.22
N GLY A 315 -23.74 -0.13 -3.42
CA GLY A 315 -23.01 -0.81 -4.50
C GLY A 315 -23.27 -0.20 -5.88
N SER A 316 -23.86 0.98 -5.93
CA SER A 316 -24.17 1.68 -7.19
C SER A 316 -23.03 2.63 -7.56
N CYS A 317 -22.74 2.73 -8.86
CA CYS A 317 -21.88 3.78 -9.39
C CYS A 317 -22.58 5.13 -9.20
N VAL A 318 -21.95 6.02 -8.43
CA VAL A 318 -22.43 7.37 -8.13
C VAL A 318 -21.97 8.34 -9.21
N LYS A 319 -20.75 8.15 -9.73
CA LYS A 319 -20.13 9.08 -10.68
C LYS A 319 -19.01 8.40 -11.46
N MET A 320 -18.80 8.86 -12.70
CA MET A 320 -17.58 8.61 -13.47
C MET A 320 -16.77 9.91 -13.57
N LEU A 321 -15.48 9.83 -13.33
CA LEU A 321 -14.52 10.93 -13.47
C LEU A 321 -13.71 10.69 -14.74
N GLU A 322 -14.23 11.17 -15.86
CA GLU A 322 -13.59 11.04 -17.17
C GLU A 322 -12.28 11.84 -17.21
N GLY A 323 -11.19 11.21 -17.65
CA GLY A 323 -9.87 11.83 -17.79
C GLY A 323 -9.21 12.24 -16.46
N PHE A 324 -9.58 11.59 -15.36
CA PHE A 324 -8.92 11.74 -14.06
C PHE A 324 -8.36 10.40 -13.61
N ALA A 325 -7.03 10.23 -13.74
CA ALA A 325 -6.33 9.04 -13.30
C ALA A 325 -5.95 9.14 -11.81
N ALA A 326 -6.84 8.70 -10.92
CA ALA A 326 -6.54 8.74 -9.49
C ALA A 326 -5.32 7.86 -9.18
N THR A 327 -4.33 8.46 -8.53
CA THR A 327 -3.09 7.80 -8.09
C THR A 327 -3.03 7.70 -6.56
N HIS A 328 -3.67 8.63 -5.86
CA HIS A 328 -3.69 8.69 -4.41
C HIS A 328 -5.04 9.24 -3.93
N TYR A 329 -5.36 8.97 -2.66
CA TYR A 329 -6.48 9.60 -1.96
C TYR A 329 -5.99 10.21 -0.67
N HIS A 330 -6.24 11.49 -0.48
CA HIS A 330 -5.95 12.19 0.76
C HIS A 330 -7.15 12.07 1.68
N LEU A 331 -7.05 11.20 2.68
CA LEU A 331 -8.17 10.78 3.52
C LEU A 331 -8.72 11.93 4.36
N ARG A 332 -7.83 12.73 4.98
CA ARG A 332 -8.24 13.86 5.84
C ARG A 332 -8.94 14.97 5.07
N ARG A 333 -8.40 15.33 3.91
CA ARG A 333 -8.99 16.35 3.04
C ARG A 333 -10.18 15.86 2.23
N LYS A 334 -10.31 14.54 2.11
CA LYS A 334 -11.26 13.85 1.24
C LYS A 334 -11.10 14.29 -0.21
N GLU A 335 -9.87 14.25 -0.70
CA GLU A 335 -9.50 14.67 -2.05
C GLU A 335 -8.85 13.52 -2.81
N LEU A 336 -9.24 13.31 -4.06
CA LEU A 336 -8.51 12.46 -4.99
C LEU A 336 -7.35 13.26 -5.59
N LEU A 337 -6.21 12.57 -5.76
CA LEU A 337 -5.00 13.14 -6.35
C LEU A 337 -4.65 12.37 -7.62
N GLU A 338 -4.41 13.10 -8.71
CA GLU A 338 -3.72 12.60 -9.89
C GLU A 338 -2.32 13.21 -9.94
N LEU A 339 -1.32 12.36 -9.72
CA LEU A 339 0.10 12.71 -9.79
C LEU A 339 0.58 12.61 -11.24
N LYS A 340 1.22 13.67 -11.72
CA LYS A 340 1.91 13.74 -13.01
C LYS A 340 3.33 14.26 -12.78
N PRO A 341 4.28 14.02 -13.71
CA PRO A 341 5.67 14.42 -13.52
C PRO A 341 5.88 15.88 -13.11
N HIS A 342 5.06 16.81 -13.60
CA HIS A 342 5.17 18.24 -13.27
C HIS A 342 3.87 18.85 -12.74
N ARG A 343 2.97 18.04 -12.19
CA ARG A 343 1.66 18.53 -11.74
C ARG A 343 0.99 17.58 -10.76
N ILE A 344 0.27 18.14 -9.79
CA ILE A 344 -0.70 17.40 -8.98
C ILE A 344 -2.08 18.01 -9.23
N ARG A 345 -3.03 17.20 -9.72
CA ARG A 345 -4.45 17.58 -9.81
C ARG A 345 -5.19 17.06 -8.58
N LEU A 346 -6.00 17.93 -7.98
CA LEU A 346 -6.74 17.70 -6.75
C LEU A 346 -8.24 17.78 -7.03
N LEU A 347 -9.00 16.83 -6.52
CA LEU A 347 -10.44 16.82 -6.70
C LEU A 347 -11.17 16.48 -5.40
N ALA A 348 -11.90 17.46 -4.86
CA ALA A 348 -12.67 17.28 -3.63
C ALA A 348 -13.85 16.31 -3.82
N THR A 349 -13.99 15.38 -2.87
CA THR A 349 -15.01 14.31 -2.89
C THR A 349 -16.14 14.51 -1.88
N THR A 350 -16.07 15.57 -1.05
CA THR A 350 -17.02 15.88 0.03
C THR A 350 -18.47 16.11 -0.41
N PHE A 351 -18.71 16.37 -1.69
CA PHE A 351 -20.02 16.70 -2.22
C PHE A 351 -20.73 15.55 -2.95
N TRP A 352 -20.19 14.32 -2.91
CA TRP A 352 -20.69 13.18 -3.68
C TRP A 352 -21.47 12.18 -2.85
#